data_AF-A0A7S0X9I2-F1
#
_entry.id   AF-A0A7S0X9I2-F1
#
_cell.length_a   1.000
_cell.length_b   1.000
_cell.length_c   1.000
_cell.angle_alpha   90.00
_cell.angle_beta   90.00
_cell.angle_gamma   90.00
#
_symmetry.space_group_name_H-M   'P 1'
#
loop_
_entity.id
_entity.type
_entity.pdbx_description
1 polymer ?
#
loop_
_entity_poly.entity_id
_entity_poly.type
_entity_poly.pdbx_seq_one_letter_code
_entity_poly.pdbx_strand_id
1 'polypeptide(L)'
;MGGKRAKARKKPASHTELGSHHAAAPSSDDSGDGGGADALFFLRTKYTLLGKAEWWWLMDESLAEIDKRLASENYVVIDNFLPREAAKALRAEVQRAHDGSHLHPGVLAGGKAGDSTQYTMKDVRGDHVGWFSGAEPDLGWE
;
A
#
# COMPACT_ATOMS: atom_id res chain seq x y z
N MET A 1 72.39 -35.52 -12.45
CA MET A 1 71.61 -35.82 -11.22
C MET A 1 70.14 -35.83 -11.63
N GLY A 2 69.48 -36.98 -11.84
CA GLY A 2 68.87 -37.81 -10.81
C GLY A 2 67.62 -37.12 -10.25
N GLY A 3 66.37 -37.59 -10.31
CA GLY A 3 65.77 -38.82 -10.80
C GLY A 3 64.27 -38.81 -10.49
N LYS A 4 63.50 -39.52 -11.32
CA LYS A 4 62.26 -40.31 -11.09
C LYS A 4 61.02 -39.71 -10.38
N ARG A 5 59.90 -39.90 -11.10
CA ARG A 5 58.47 -39.84 -10.72
C ARG A 5 58.09 -40.66 -9.47
N ALA A 6 57.04 -40.21 -8.77
CA ALA A 6 56.12 -41.08 -8.04
C ALA A 6 54.66 -40.54 -8.10
N LYS A 7 53.72 -41.43 -8.43
CA LYS A 7 52.25 -41.25 -8.34
C LYS A 7 51.78 -41.68 -6.94
N ALA A 8 50.75 -41.03 -6.38
CA ALA A 8 49.86 -41.59 -5.36
C ALA A 8 48.51 -40.82 -5.41
N ARG A 9 47.43 -41.42 -5.91
CA ARG A 9 46.42 -42.31 -5.28
C ARG A 9 45.21 -41.53 -4.71
N LYS A 10 44.09 -41.76 -5.39
CA LYS A 10 42.69 -41.39 -5.08
C LYS A 10 42.25 -42.06 -3.76
N LYS A 11 41.47 -41.37 -2.92
CA LYS A 11 40.54 -41.97 -1.94
C LYS A 11 39.14 -41.33 -2.10
N PRO A 12 38.05 -42.10 -1.94
CA PRO A 12 36.69 -41.68 -2.28
C PRO A 12 35.84 -41.22 -1.08
N ALA A 13 34.81 -40.45 -1.42
CA ALA A 13 33.48 -40.22 -0.82
C ALA A 13 33.24 -40.40 0.70
N SER A 14 32.66 -39.37 1.31
CA SER A 14 31.72 -39.52 2.42
C SER A 14 30.40 -38.83 2.07
N HIS A 15 29.36 -39.65 1.99
CA HIS A 15 27.93 -39.34 1.95
C HIS A 15 27.54 -38.47 3.16
N THR A 16 26.66 -37.50 2.97
CA THR A 16 25.80 -37.01 4.06
C THR A 16 24.40 -36.84 3.51
N GLU A 17 23.48 -37.53 4.17
CA GLU A 17 22.08 -37.70 3.84
C GLU A 17 21.22 -36.46 4.18
N LEU A 18 20.18 -36.29 3.36
CA LEU A 18 18.77 -36.00 3.70
C LEU A 18 18.47 -34.99 4.81
N GLY A 19 18.00 -33.81 4.38
CA GLY A 19 17.07 -32.97 5.14
C GLY A 19 15.82 -32.70 4.29
N SER A 20 14.76 -33.48 4.51
CA SER A 20 13.44 -33.27 3.91
C SER A 20 12.76 -32.08 4.59
N HIS A 21 12.70 -30.93 3.92
CA HIS A 21 11.84 -29.83 4.37
C HIS A 21 10.42 -30.07 3.84
N HIS A 22 9.54 -30.51 4.74
CA HIS A 22 8.10 -30.48 4.55
C HIS A 22 7.66 -29.04 4.25
N ALA A 23 7.19 -28.80 3.03
CA ALA A 23 6.44 -27.60 2.70
C ALA A 23 5.06 -27.71 3.36
N ALA A 24 4.81 -26.90 4.38
CA ALA A 24 3.47 -26.69 4.91
C ALA A 24 2.66 -25.91 3.87
N ALA A 25 1.56 -26.51 3.40
CA ALA A 25 0.59 -25.84 2.54
C ALA A 25 -0.13 -24.75 3.34
N PRO A 26 -0.38 -23.56 2.78
CA PRO A 26 -1.23 -22.57 3.43
C PRO A 26 -2.67 -23.09 3.47
N SER A 27 -3.23 -23.23 4.68
CA SER A 27 -4.63 -23.53 4.92
C SER A 27 -5.47 -22.36 4.42
N SER A 28 -6.22 -22.61 3.36
CA SER A 28 -7.28 -21.77 2.85
C SER A 28 -8.48 -21.81 3.81
N ASP A 29 -8.42 -21.05 4.89
CA ASP A 29 -9.62 -20.65 5.63
C ASP A 29 -10.20 -19.38 4.98
N ASP A 30 -10.65 -19.53 3.73
CA ASP A 30 -11.56 -18.59 3.08
C ASP A 30 -12.97 -18.86 3.62
N SER A 31 -13.17 -18.50 4.88
CA SER A 31 -14.49 -18.49 5.50
C SER A 31 -15.17 -17.18 5.12
N GLY A 32 -15.95 -17.24 4.04
CA GLY A 32 -16.83 -16.16 3.63
C GLY A 32 -17.78 -15.75 4.77
N ASP A 33 -17.81 -14.46 5.05
CA ASP A 33 -18.89 -13.79 5.76
C ASP A 33 -19.46 -12.77 4.75
N GLY A 34 -20.62 -12.97 4.15
CA GLY A 34 -21.86 -13.37 4.81
C GLY A 34 -22.78 -12.18 5.06
N GLY A 35 -22.74 -11.12 4.24
CA GLY A 35 -23.84 -10.13 4.16
C GLY A 35 -24.19 -9.41 5.47
N GLY A 36 -23.28 -9.41 6.44
CA GLY A 36 -23.37 -8.57 7.63
C GLY A 36 -23.22 -7.12 7.19
N ALA A 37 -24.23 -6.30 7.48
CA ALA A 37 -24.17 -4.89 7.15
C ALA A 37 -22.90 -4.27 7.77
N ASP A 38 -22.17 -3.53 6.93
CA ASP A 38 -20.85 -2.99 7.23
C ASP A 38 -20.87 -2.24 8.58
N ALA A 39 -20.10 -2.71 9.55
CA ALA A 39 -20.03 -2.08 10.88
C ALA A 39 -19.68 -0.59 10.80
N LEU A 40 -18.80 -0.20 9.87
CA LEU A 40 -18.45 1.20 9.64
C LEU A 40 -19.64 2.02 9.11
N PHE A 41 -20.52 1.42 8.29
CA PHE A 41 -21.76 2.06 7.86
C PHE A 41 -22.68 2.39 9.05
N PHE A 42 -22.82 1.46 10.00
CA PHE A 42 -23.63 1.70 11.20
C PHE A 42 -23.02 2.74 12.11
N LEU A 43 -21.70 2.69 12.35
CA LEU A 43 -21.00 3.66 13.18
C LEU A 43 -21.10 5.07 12.60
N ARG A 44 -20.88 5.21 11.28
CA ARG A 44 -21.12 6.46 10.57
C ARG A 44 -22.54 6.97 10.79
N THR A 45 -23.54 6.12 10.60
CA THR A 45 -24.95 6.51 10.76
C THR A 45 -25.25 6.96 12.20
N LYS A 46 -24.79 6.19 13.20
CA LYS A 46 -24.91 6.52 14.63
C LYS A 46 -24.34 7.90 14.93
N TYR A 47 -23.08 8.14 14.58
CA TYR A 47 -22.42 9.40 14.92
C TYR A 47 -22.92 10.57 14.07
N THR A 48 -23.36 10.33 12.84
CA THR A 48 -24.05 11.36 12.04
C THR A 48 -25.32 11.84 12.76
N LEU A 49 -26.15 10.91 13.27
CA LEU A 49 -27.35 11.25 14.04
C LEU A 49 -27.04 11.99 15.35
N LEU A 50 -25.84 11.82 15.91
CA LEU A 50 -25.36 12.54 17.09
C LEU A 50 -24.72 13.91 16.76
N GLY A 51 -24.82 14.38 15.52
CA GLY A 51 -24.22 15.65 15.09
C GLY A 51 -22.69 15.58 15.00
N LYS A 52 -22.14 14.38 14.82
CA LYS A 52 -20.70 14.11 14.76
C LYS A 52 -20.28 13.64 13.36
N ALA A 53 -20.97 14.10 12.32
CA ALA A 53 -20.80 13.65 10.94
C ALA A 53 -19.40 13.94 10.36
N GLU A 54 -18.69 14.97 10.81
CA GLU A 54 -17.40 15.38 10.24
C GLU A 54 -16.21 14.58 10.78
N TRP A 55 -16.35 13.99 11.97
CA TRP A 55 -15.28 13.31 12.70
C TRP A 55 -15.71 11.93 13.21
N TRP A 56 -16.77 11.33 12.65
CA TRP A 56 -17.31 10.04 13.12
C TRP A 56 -16.27 8.91 13.13
N TRP A 57 -15.31 8.97 12.20
CA TRP A 57 -14.23 8.02 12.01
C TRP A 57 -13.14 8.14 13.09
N LEU A 58 -13.11 9.23 13.87
CA LEU A 58 -12.22 9.43 15.02
C LEU A 58 -12.80 8.89 16.34
N MET A 59 -14.05 8.45 16.35
CA MET A 59 -14.67 7.93 17.56
C MET A 59 -14.09 6.55 17.91
N ASP A 60 -13.95 6.26 19.20
CA ASP A 60 -13.29 5.03 19.69
C ASP A 60 -13.82 3.74 19.05
N GLU A 61 -15.14 3.62 18.89
CA GLU A 61 -15.75 2.43 18.25
C GLU A 61 -15.37 2.32 16.77
N SER A 62 -15.27 3.46 16.07
CA SER A 62 -14.86 3.51 14.67
C SER A 62 -13.39 3.15 14.52
N LEU A 63 -12.52 3.69 15.40
CA LEU A 63 -11.09 3.37 15.40
C LEU A 63 -10.85 1.89 15.71
N ALA A 64 -11.58 1.30 16.66
CA ALA A 64 -11.47 -0.13 16.98
C ALA A 64 -11.86 -1.03 15.79
N GLU A 65 -12.91 -0.66 15.05
CA GLU A 65 -13.31 -1.41 13.85
C GLU A 65 -12.31 -1.22 12.70
N ILE A 66 -11.77 -0.02 12.51
CA ILE A 66 -10.70 0.24 11.54
C ILE A 66 -9.45 -0.58 11.87
N ASP A 67 -9.00 -0.58 13.13
CA ASP A 67 -7.84 -1.34 13.60
C ASP A 67 -8.03 -2.85 13.35
N LYS A 68 -9.19 -3.38 13.75
CA LYS A 68 -9.54 -4.79 13.52
C LYS A 68 -9.43 -5.18 12.04
N ARG A 69 -9.99 -4.37 11.13
CA ARG A 69 -9.95 -4.66 9.69
C ARG A 69 -8.55 -4.49 9.10
N LEU A 70 -7.80 -3.48 9.52
CA LEU A 70 -6.40 -3.35 9.12
C LEU A 70 -5.59 -4.57 9.55
N ALA A 71 -5.85 -5.13 10.73
CA ALA A 71 -5.17 -6.32 11.23
C ALA A 71 -5.54 -7.61 10.47
N SER A 72 -6.80 -7.78 10.06
CA SER A 72 -7.25 -9.00 9.37
C SER A 72 -7.13 -8.94 7.85
N GLU A 73 -7.38 -7.77 7.25
CA GLU A 73 -7.51 -7.61 5.80
C GLU A 73 -6.35 -6.82 5.18
N ASN A 74 -5.55 -6.11 5.98
CA ASN A 74 -4.47 -5.20 5.54
C ASN A 74 -4.94 -3.95 4.79
N TYR A 75 -6.25 -3.71 4.70
CA TYR A 75 -6.84 -2.49 4.14
C TYR A 75 -8.19 -2.19 4.80
N VAL A 76 -8.64 -0.94 4.66
CA VAL A 76 -9.98 -0.50 5.06
C VAL A 76 -10.49 0.51 4.03
N VAL A 77 -11.77 0.37 3.66
CA VAL A 77 -12.48 1.37 2.85
C VAL A 77 -13.39 2.18 3.77
N ILE A 78 -13.25 3.51 3.72
CA ILE A 78 -14.08 4.43 4.50
C ILE A 78 -14.90 5.28 3.53
N ASP A 79 -16.16 4.91 3.35
CA ASP A 79 -17.09 5.66 2.52
C ASP A 79 -17.65 6.89 3.23
N ASN A 80 -17.81 7.98 2.47
CA ASN A 80 -18.28 9.26 2.97
C ASN A 80 -17.38 9.80 4.11
N PHE A 81 -16.06 9.71 3.94
CA PHE A 81 -15.06 10.25 4.87
C PHE A 81 -15.23 11.76 5.08
N LEU A 82 -15.44 12.52 3.99
CA LEU A 82 -15.74 13.95 4.03
C LEU A 82 -17.24 14.22 3.79
N PRO A 83 -17.82 15.23 4.46
CA PRO A 83 -19.11 15.78 4.08
C PRO A 83 -19.11 16.25 2.62
N ARG A 84 -20.28 16.22 1.99
CA ARG A 84 -20.43 16.55 0.55
C ARG A 84 -19.85 17.91 0.17
N GLU A 85 -20.09 18.93 0.99
CA GLU A 85 -19.63 20.28 0.68
C GLU A 85 -18.10 20.42 0.83
N ALA A 86 -17.51 19.78 1.85
CA ALA A 86 -16.05 19.70 2.00
C ALA A 86 -15.40 18.94 0.82
N ALA A 87 -15.99 17.83 0.38
CA ALA A 87 -15.49 17.10 -0.79
C ALA A 87 -15.57 17.92 -2.09
N LYS A 88 -16.60 18.77 -2.25
CA LYS A 88 -16.68 19.70 -3.39
C LYS A 88 -15.63 20.80 -3.32
N ALA A 89 -15.39 21.37 -2.14
CA ALA A 89 -14.37 22.40 -1.92
C ALA A 89 -12.97 21.84 -2.25
N LEU A 90 -12.63 20.68 -1.70
CA LEU A 90 -11.37 19.98 -1.99
C LEU A 90 -11.21 19.70 -3.48
N ARG A 91 -12.27 19.26 -4.17
CA ARG A 91 -12.22 19.06 -5.63
C ARG A 91 -11.89 20.36 -6.37
N ALA A 92 -12.48 21.48 -5.96
CA ALA A 92 -12.20 22.77 -6.59
C ALA A 92 -10.75 23.23 -6.35
N GLU A 93 -10.19 22.95 -5.17
CA GLU A 93 -8.79 23.22 -4.84
C GLU A 93 -7.82 22.37 -5.69
N VAL A 94 -8.07 21.07 -5.79
CA VAL A 94 -7.27 20.17 -6.63
C VAL A 94 -7.31 20.61 -8.09
N GLN A 95 -8.47 21.06 -8.58
CA GLN A 95 -8.60 21.60 -9.93
C GLN A 95 -7.77 22.88 -10.12
N ARG A 96 -7.80 23.82 -9.17
CA ARG A 96 -6.95 25.02 -9.22
C ARG A 96 -5.47 24.68 -9.23
N ALA A 97 -5.05 23.73 -8.40
CA ALA A 97 -3.65 23.28 -8.35
C ALA A 97 -3.22 22.65 -9.69
N HIS A 98 -4.09 21.84 -10.31
CA HIS A 98 -3.86 21.28 -11.63
C HIS A 98 -3.70 22.38 -12.69
N ASP A 99 -4.63 23.32 -12.75
CA ASP A 99 -4.64 24.38 -13.77
C ASP A 99 -3.50 25.40 -13.55
N GLY A 100 -3.08 25.58 -12.30
CA GLY A 100 -1.94 26.41 -11.88
C GLY A 100 -0.57 25.76 -12.07
N SER A 101 -0.49 24.57 -12.71
CA SER A 101 0.77 23.83 -12.93
C SER A 101 1.50 23.37 -11.65
N HIS A 102 0.78 23.19 -10.54
CA HIS A 102 1.33 22.65 -9.28
C HIS A 102 1.36 21.11 -9.23
N LEU A 103 0.83 20.44 -10.27
CA LEU A 103 0.92 18.99 -10.43
C LEU A 103 1.93 18.64 -11.52
N HIS A 104 2.75 17.62 -11.28
CA HIS A 104 3.82 17.17 -12.17
C HIS A 104 3.67 15.68 -12.50
N PRO A 105 4.15 15.20 -13.66
CA PRO A 105 4.11 13.76 -13.96
C PRO A 105 4.74 12.92 -12.85
N GLY A 106 4.02 11.91 -12.39
CA GLY A 106 4.46 11.03 -11.32
C GLY A 106 5.72 10.24 -11.68
N VAL A 107 6.68 10.18 -10.74
CA VAL A 107 7.91 9.40 -10.88
C VAL A 107 7.92 8.22 -9.92
N LEU A 108 8.66 7.15 -10.25
CA LEU A 108 8.81 5.98 -9.40
C LEU A 108 10.02 6.20 -8.48
N ALA A 109 9.82 6.05 -7.17
CA ALA A 109 10.91 6.07 -6.21
C ALA A 109 11.82 4.85 -6.47
N GLY A 110 13.07 5.09 -6.87
CA GLY A 110 14.06 4.03 -7.07
C GLY A 110 14.22 3.50 -8.49
N GLY A 111 13.87 4.29 -9.52
CA GLY A 111 14.23 3.96 -10.89
C GLY A 111 15.73 3.75 -11.02
N LYS A 112 16.20 2.50 -11.03
CA LYS A 112 17.48 2.16 -11.63
C LYS A 112 17.36 2.56 -13.10
N ALA A 113 17.83 3.77 -13.41
CA ALA A 113 18.24 4.13 -14.77
C ALA A 113 19.51 3.34 -15.09
N GLY A 114 19.38 2.02 -15.18
CA GLY A 114 20.38 1.15 -15.79
C GLY A 114 19.96 0.90 -17.23
N ASP A 115 20.94 0.84 -18.13
CA ASP A 115 20.81 0.67 -19.60
C ASP A 115 19.97 -0.56 -20.06
N SER A 116 19.38 -1.32 -19.14
CA SER A 116 18.62 -2.55 -19.39
C SER A 116 17.13 -2.49 -19.02
N THR A 117 16.55 -1.31 -18.74
CA THR A 117 15.10 -1.18 -18.48
C THR A 117 14.39 -0.47 -19.64
N GLN A 118 13.77 -1.24 -20.54
CA GLN A 118 13.02 -0.74 -21.69
C GLN A 118 11.60 -0.22 -21.35
N TYR A 119 11.33 0.19 -20.11
CA TYR A 119 10.03 0.77 -19.75
C TYR A 119 10.13 2.28 -19.79
N THR A 120 9.32 2.94 -20.62
CA THR A 120 9.17 4.37 -20.48
C THR A 120 8.30 4.64 -19.24
N MET A 121 8.63 5.67 -18.47
CA MET A 121 7.90 5.99 -17.23
C MET A 121 6.38 6.14 -17.43
N LYS A 122 5.96 6.55 -18.64
CA LYS A 122 4.55 6.68 -19.05
C LYS A 122 3.83 5.34 -19.17
N ASP A 123 4.54 4.25 -19.43
CA ASP A 123 3.96 2.91 -19.55
C ASP A 123 3.61 2.30 -18.19
N VAL A 124 4.16 2.87 -17.09
CA VAL A 124 3.97 2.35 -15.72
C VAL A 124 3.01 3.23 -14.92
N ARG A 125 3.08 4.55 -15.06
CA ARG A 125 2.14 5.49 -14.43
C ARG A 125 1.93 6.75 -15.27
N GLY A 126 0.68 7.19 -15.37
CA GLY A 126 0.26 8.34 -16.20
C GLY A 126 -0.37 9.50 -15.42
N ASP A 127 -0.30 9.47 -14.09
CA ASP A 127 -0.89 10.47 -13.21
C ASP A 127 -0.01 11.71 -13.04
N HIS A 128 -0.65 12.83 -12.71
CA HIS A 128 0.02 14.06 -12.26
C HIS A 128 -0.15 14.20 -10.75
N VAL A 129 0.96 14.46 -10.05
CA VAL A 129 1.03 14.52 -8.59
C VAL A 129 1.62 15.84 -8.13
N GLY A 130 1.13 16.35 -7.01
CA GLY A 130 1.67 17.50 -6.29
C GLY A 130 1.88 17.12 -4.83
N TRP A 131 2.89 17.70 -4.20
CA TRP A 131 3.18 17.51 -2.79
C TRP A 131 2.79 18.78 -2.05
N PHE A 132 1.81 18.66 -1.15
CA PHE A 132 1.22 19.78 -0.44
C PHE A 132 1.42 19.62 1.07
N SER A 133 1.78 20.71 1.71
CA SER A 133 1.88 20.86 3.17
C SER A 133 0.55 21.26 3.80
N GLY A 134 -0.37 21.83 3.02
CA GLY A 134 -1.65 22.37 3.48
C GLY A 134 -1.58 23.85 3.89
N ALA A 135 -0.51 24.55 3.56
CA ALA A 135 -0.26 25.94 3.92
C ALA A 135 0.18 26.80 2.72
N GLU A 136 -0.10 26.35 1.49
CA GLU A 136 0.32 26.98 0.24
C GLU A 136 -0.34 28.36 0.06
N PRO A 137 0.39 29.47 0.28
CA PRO A 137 -0.20 30.80 0.31
C PRO A 137 -0.60 31.30 -1.08
N ASP A 138 0.02 30.75 -2.12
CA ASP A 138 -0.17 31.06 -3.54
C ASP A 138 -1.37 30.33 -4.16
N LEU A 139 -1.91 29.32 -3.48
CA LEU A 139 -3.09 28.59 -3.92
C LEU A 139 -4.42 29.14 -3.37
N GLY A 140 -4.34 30.11 -2.45
CA GLY A 140 -5.50 30.77 -1.85
C GLY A 140 -6.40 29.79 -1.11
N TRP A 141 -5.79 28.88 -0.34
CA TRP A 141 -6.49 27.93 0.53
C TRP A 141 -6.75 28.62 1.88
N GLU A 142 -7.91 29.26 2.01
CA GLU A 142 -8.45 29.79 3.28
C GLU A 142 -9.62 28.94 3.77
#